data_AF-A0A7W0MGW5-F1
#
_entry.id   AF-A0A7W0MGW5-F1
#
_cell.length_a   1.000
_cell.length_b   1.000
_cell.length_c   1.000
_cell.angle_alpha   90.00
_cell.angle_beta   90.00
_cell.angle_gamma   90.00
#
_symmetry.space_group_name_H-M   'P 1'
#
loop_
_entity.id
_entity.type
_entity.pdbx_description
1 polymer ?
#
loop_
_entity_poly.entity_id
_entity_poly.type
_entity_poly.pdbx_seq_one_letter_code
_entity_poly.pdbx_strand_id
1 'polypeptide(L)'
;DLGFMGRREAVDAAGAKLLLARGISDRELEQAFEPLNAGNILLVLDACDSGQALEAEEKRRGPMNSKGLAQLAYEKGMYVLTAAQSFQAALEVTELGHGLLTYALVEEGLKQAAADDEPTDGQIIIREWLDYASVRVPVMQIEKMKAARGLGLNLSFNDAERGLDVIKRNGQRPRVFYRREPEARQPLVVAKTQPKQ
;
A
#
# COMPACT_ATOMS: atom_id res chain seq x y z
N ASP A 1 12.82 -1.82 14.73
CA ASP A 1 12.95 -3.19 14.22
C ASP A 1 12.53 -4.16 15.32
N LEU A 2 11.48 -4.96 15.10
CA LEU A 2 10.81 -5.77 16.14
C LEU A 2 11.45 -7.15 16.34
N GLY A 3 12.66 -7.35 15.83
CA GLY A 3 13.53 -8.48 16.21
C GLY A 3 13.32 -9.77 15.42
N PHE A 4 12.42 -9.79 14.43
CA PHE A 4 12.28 -10.93 13.51
C PHE A 4 12.87 -10.59 12.14
N MET A 5 14.10 -11.06 11.90
CA MET A 5 14.81 -10.92 10.61
C MET A 5 14.75 -12.20 9.76
N GLY A 6 13.91 -13.17 10.11
CA GLY A 6 13.82 -14.47 9.44
C GLY A 6 12.98 -14.45 8.15
N ARG A 7 13.26 -15.39 7.23
CA ARG A 7 12.37 -15.66 6.09
C ARG A 7 11.05 -16.26 6.58
N ARG A 8 9.92 -15.86 5.99
CA ARG A 8 8.56 -16.33 6.33
C ARG A 8 8.38 -17.86 6.24
N GLU A 9 9.20 -18.51 5.41
CA GLU A 9 9.25 -19.97 5.22
C GLU A 9 10.04 -20.70 6.31
N ALA A 10 10.78 -19.98 7.15
CA ALA A 10 11.66 -20.50 8.19
C ALA A 10 11.24 -20.00 9.59
N VAL A 11 9.93 -19.79 9.79
CA VAL A 11 9.38 -19.41 11.10
C VAL A 11 9.41 -20.64 11.98
N ASP A 12 10.35 -20.69 12.92
CA ASP A 12 10.34 -21.68 13.99
C ASP A 12 9.22 -21.37 15.01
N ALA A 13 8.94 -22.30 15.93
CA ALA A 13 7.88 -22.13 16.92
C ALA A 13 8.06 -20.86 17.79
N ALA A 14 9.31 -20.41 17.97
CA ALA A 14 9.63 -19.19 18.72
C ALA A 14 9.29 -17.92 17.90
N GLY A 15 9.65 -17.89 16.62
CA GLY A 15 9.30 -16.84 15.67
C GLY A 15 7.79 -16.73 15.46
N ALA A 16 7.08 -17.85 15.39
CA ALA A 16 5.61 -17.86 15.30
C ALA A 16 4.98 -17.22 16.54
N LYS A 17 5.50 -17.56 17.73
CA LYS A 17 5.03 -16.98 18.99
C LYS A 17 5.33 -15.48 19.08
N LEU A 18 6.47 -15.03 18.57
CA LEU A 18 6.82 -13.61 18.51
C LEU A 18 5.90 -12.84 17.55
N LEU A 19 5.64 -13.39 16.36
CA LEU A 19 4.73 -12.81 15.37
C LEU A 19 3.30 -12.72 15.91
N LEU A 20 2.80 -13.76 16.59
CA LEU A 20 1.49 -13.73 17.23
C LEU A 20 1.41 -12.73 18.40
N ALA A 21 2.50 -12.55 19.14
CA ALA A 21 2.52 -11.63 20.28
C ALA A 21 2.72 -10.15 19.89
N ARG A 22 3.20 -9.87 18.67
CA ARG A 22 3.62 -8.53 18.23
C ARG A 22 3.03 -8.09 16.89
N GLY A 23 2.38 -8.98 16.18
CA GLY A 23 1.66 -8.71 14.94
C GLY A 23 0.20 -8.36 15.20
N ILE A 24 -0.46 -7.87 14.17
CA ILE A 24 -1.90 -7.68 14.12
C ILE A 24 -2.41 -8.52 12.95
N SER A 25 -3.36 -9.42 13.23
CA SER A 25 -4.03 -10.22 12.22
C SER A 25 -5.13 -9.44 11.50
N ASP A 26 -5.48 -9.91 10.30
CA ASP A 26 -6.63 -9.41 9.54
C ASP A 26 -7.95 -9.55 10.32
N ARG A 27 -8.11 -10.62 11.10
CA ARG A 27 -9.27 -10.83 11.99
C ARG A 27 -9.33 -9.83 13.14
N GLU A 28 -8.19 -9.48 13.75
CA GLU A 28 -8.15 -8.44 14.78
C GLU A 28 -8.51 -7.07 14.21
N LEU A 29 -8.04 -6.76 12.99
CA LEU A 29 -8.48 -5.55 12.28
C LEU A 29 -9.99 -5.58 12.02
N GLU A 30 -10.52 -6.69 11.50
CA GLU A 30 -11.96 -6.86 11.25
C GLU A 30 -12.78 -6.60 12.52
N GLN A 31 -12.43 -7.24 13.64
CA GLN A 31 -13.10 -7.07 14.93
C GLN A 31 -12.98 -5.64 15.48
N ALA A 32 -11.85 -4.97 15.24
CA ALA A 32 -11.66 -3.58 15.65
C ALA A 32 -12.50 -2.60 14.82
N PHE A 33 -12.65 -2.85 13.52
CA PHE A 33 -13.41 -1.99 12.60
C PHE A 33 -14.92 -2.28 12.65
N GLU A 34 -15.35 -3.50 12.96
CA GLU A 34 -16.76 -3.91 13.03
C GLU A 34 -17.66 -2.98 13.88
N PRO A 35 -17.31 -2.61 15.13
CA PRO A 35 -18.13 -1.73 15.95
C PRO A 35 -18.04 -0.25 15.54
N LEU A 36 -17.10 0.14 14.68
CA LEU A 36 -16.94 1.54 14.30
C LEU A 36 -18.08 2.02 13.40
N ASN A 37 -18.76 3.06 13.85
CA ASN A 37 -19.78 3.79 13.09
C ASN A 37 -19.23 5.15 12.67
N ALA A 38 -18.31 5.14 11.70
CA ALA A 38 -17.72 6.33 11.12
C ALA A 38 -18.25 6.53 9.69
N GLY A 39 -18.49 7.79 9.30
CA GLY A 39 -18.98 8.11 7.96
C GLY A 39 -17.97 7.83 6.85
N ASN A 40 -16.67 7.89 7.16
CA ASN A 40 -15.58 7.55 6.26
C ASN A 40 -14.47 6.85 7.04
N ILE A 41 -13.94 5.74 6.51
CA ILE A 41 -12.82 5.01 7.11
C ILE A 41 -11.76 4.80 6.02
N LEU A 42 -10.54 5.25 6.26
CA LEU A 42 -9.38 5.01 5.42
C LEU A 42 -8.37 4.13 6.16
N LEU A 43 -7.92 3.06 5.52
CA LEU A 43 -6.90 2.14 5.99
C LEU A 43 -5.75 2.09 4.99
N VAL A 44 -4.56 2.53 5.41
CA VAL A 44 -3.32 2.42 4.62
C VAL A 44 -2.39 1.39 5.27
N LEU A 45 -2.02 0.35 4.53
CA LEU A 45 -1.14 -0.73 4.98
C LEU A 45 0.20 -0.68 4.23
N ASP A 46 1.19 -0.01 4.81
CA ASP A 46 2.57 0.04 4.29
C ASP A 46 3.42 -1.10 4.88
N ALA A 47 3.15 -2.32 4.43
CA ALA A 47 3.87 -3.52 4.87
C ALA A 47 4.11 -4.52 3.71
N CYS A 48 5.12 -5.37 3.87
CA CYS A 48 5.39 -6.50 2.97
C CYS A 48 4.17 -7.42 2.89
N ASP A 49 3.83 -7.92 1.71
CA ASP A 49 2.69 -8.82 1.49
C ASP A 49 1.32 -8.28 1.93
N SER A 50 1.20 -6.98 2.27
CA SER A 50 -0.06 -6.34 2.70
C SER A 50 -1.19 -6.48 1.69
N GLY A 51 -0.88 -6.71 0.41
CA GLY A 51 -1.87 -7.00 -0.63
C GLY A 51 -2.70 -8.26 -0.38
N GLN A 52 -2.22 -9.19 0.45
CA GLN A 52 -2.97 -10.38 0.86
C GLN A 52 -4.15 -10.05 1.79
N ALA A 53 -4.09 -8.94 2.53
CA ALA A 53 -5.19 -8.51 3.39
C ALA A 53 -6.47 -8.13 2.61
N LEU A 54 -6.31 -7.83 1.30
CA LEU A 54 -7.40 -7.57 0.36
C LEU A 54 -7.80 -8.80 -0.47
N GLU A 55 -7.05 -9.90 -0.38
CA GLU A 55 -7.39 -11.14 -1.06
C GLU A 55 -8.41 -11.88 -0.19
N ALA A 56 -9.70 -11.85 -0.55
CA ALA A 56 -10.66 -12.76 0.04
C ALA A 56 -10.19 -14.21 -0.20
N GLU A 57 -10.34 -15.09 0.79
CA GLU A 57 -9.94 -16.52 0.70
C GLU A 57 -10.54 -17.22 -0.54
N GLU A 58 -11.55 -16.64 -1.19
CA GLU A 58 -12.25 -17.21 -2.33
C GLU A 58 -12.30 -16.26 -3.55
N LYS A 59 -11.27 -16.31 -4.41
CA LYS A 59 -11.18 -15.58 -5.71
C LYS A 59 -12.31 -15.87 -6.73
N ARG A 60 -13.31 -16.69 -6.40
CA ARG A 60 -14.20 -17.31 -7.41
C ARG A 60 -15.69 -17.30 -7.11
N ARG A 61 -16.18 -16.67 -6.06
CA ARG A 61 -17.62 -16.56 -5.83
C ARG A 61 -17.96 -15.12 -5.50
N GLY A 62 -19.07 -14.65 -6.05
CA GLY A 62 -19.60 -13.32 -5.74
C GLY A 62 -19.82 -13.12 -4.23
N PRO A 63 -20.27 -11.94 -3.80
CA PRO A 63 -20.26 -11.47 -2.40
C PRO A 63 -21.15 -12.24 -1.42
N MET A 64 -21.54 -13.48 -1.71
CA MET A 64 -22.52 -14.26 -0.94
C MET A 64 -21.93 -15.20 0.12
N ASN A 65 -20.63 -15.20 0.42
CA ASN A 65 -20.14 -15.95 1.59
C ASN A 65 -18.72 -15.62 2.13
N SER A 66 -18.07 -14.55 1.69
CA SER A 66 -16.70 -14.22 2.13
C SER A 66 -16.71 -13.52 3.49
N LYS A 67 -16.01 -14.10 4.48
CA LYS A 67 -15.64 -13.41 5.74
C LYS A 67 -14.26 -12.77 5.57
N GLY A 68 -13.97 -11.71 6.33
CA GLY A 68 -12.65 -11.09 6.35
C GLY A 68 -12.64 -9.60 6.03
N LEU A 69 -11.47 -8.98 6.21
CA LEU A 69 -11.25 -7.53 6.11
C LEU A 69 -11.72 -6.94 4.78
N ALA A 70 -11.57 -7.65 3.66
CA ALA A 70 -12.04 -7.18 2.35
C ALA A 70 -13.58 -7.06 2.27
N GLN A 71 -14.31 -8.01 2.87
CA GLN A 71 -15.77 -7.95 2.94
C GLN A 71 -16.22 -6.81 3.85
N LEU A 72 -15.59 -6.68 5.02
CA LEU A 72 -15.90 -5.58 5.94
C LEU A 72 -15.62 -4.22 5.30
N ALA A 73 -14.50 -4.11 4.59
CA ALA A 73 -14.15 -2.92 3.82
C ALA A 73 -15.19 -2.59 2.77
N TYR A 74 -15.72 -3.61 2.09
CA TYR A 74 -16.87 -3.43 1.20
C TYR A 74 -18.05 -2.90 2.02
N GLU A 75 -18.58 -3.68 2.96
CA GLU A 75 -19.82 -3.38 3.71
C GLU A 75 -19.84 -1.98 4.34
N LYS A 76 -18.74 -1.57 4.95
CA LYS A 76 -18.59 -0.25 5.60
C LYS A 76 -18.20 0.88 4.64
N GLY A 77 -17.95 0.60 3.37
CA GLY A 77 -17.48 1.60 2.41
C GLY A 77 -16.11 2.16 2.77
N MET A 78 -15.21 1.30 3.27
CA MET A 78 -13.84 1.69 3.61
C MET A 78 -13.02 1.97 2.35
N TYR A 79 -12.09 2.90 2.49
CA TYR A 79 -10.98 3.13 1.58
C TYR A 79 -9.80 2.32 2.08
N VAL A 80 -9.24 1.45 1.24
CA VAL A 80 -8.07 0.64 1.61
C VAL A 80 -6.98 0.80 0.55
N LEU A 81 -5.77 1.13 1.01
CA LEU A 81 -4.57 1.17 0.18
C LEU A 81 -3.51 0.28 0.82
N THR A 82 -2.99 -0.67 0.05
CA THR A 82 -1.93 -1.58 0.50
C THR A 82 -0.69 -1.34 -0.33
N ALA A 83 0.50 -1.35 0.29
CA ALA A 83 1.78 -1.28 -0.42
C ALA A 83 1.99 -2.48 -1.35
N ALA A 84 1.54 -3.66 -0.92
CA ALA A 84 1.70 -4.94 -1.62
C ALA A 84 3.13 -5.14 -2.18
N GLN A 85 4.12 -4.83 -1.35
CA GLN A 85 5.53 -4.98 -1.66
C GLN A 85 5.97 -6.43 -1.47
N SER A 86 6.81 -6.94 -2.39
CA SER A 86 7.48 -8.22 -2.18
C SER A 86 8.53 -8.09 -1.06
N PHE A 87 8.79 -9.16 -0.31
CA PHE A 87 9.79 -9.15 0.75
C PHE A 87 11.19 -8.75 0.25
N GLN A 88 11.58 -9.20 -0.95
CA GLN A 88 12.85 -8.81 -1.59
C GLN A 88 12.91 -7.31 -1.85
N ALA A 89 11.85 -6.72 -2.42
CA ALA A 89 11.80 -5.28 -2.67
C ALA A 89 11.81 -4.46 -1.37
N ALA A 90 11.31 -4.99 -0.25
CA ALA A 90 11.31 -4.29 1.03
C ALA A 90 12.71 -4.14 1.63
N LEU A 91 13.52 -5.20 1.56
CA LEU A 91 14.90 -5.17 2.02
C LEU A 91 15.74 -4.13 1.26
N GLU A 92 15.45 -3.91 -0.02
CA GLU A 92 16.16 -2.93 -0.87
C GLU A 92 15.85 -1.46 -0.53
N VAL A 93 14.67 -1.17 0.02
CA VAL A 93 14.21 0.22 0.28
C VAL A 93 14.59 0.70 1.69
N THR A 94 14.93 -0.21 2.60
CA THR A 94 15.21 0.06 4.02
C THR A 94 16.32 1.08 4.31
N GLU A 95 17.16 1.43 3.32
CA GLU A 95 18.20 2.46 3.46
C GLU A 95 17.68 3.91 3.41
N LEU A 96 16.39 4.12 3.15
CA LEU A 96 15.79 5.45 3.01
C LEU A 96 14.78 5.71 4.13
N GLY A 97 14.88 6.88 4.78
CA GLY A 97 14.10 7.26 5.97
C GLY A 97 12.56 7.24 5.87
N HIS A 98 11.98 7.01 4.68
CA HIS A 98 10.55 6.77 4.46
C HIS A 98 10.33 5.68 3.39
N GLY A 99 9.28 4.87 3.54
CA GLY A 99 8.82 3.94 2.51
C GLY A 99 8.29 4.67 1.27
N LEU A 100 8.39 4.06 0.08
CA LEU A 100 7.98 4.69 -1.19
C LEU A 100 6.50 5.08 -1.18
N LEU A 101 5.64 4.25 -0.60
CA LEU A 101 4.21 4.54 -0.49
C LEU A 101 3.95 5.79 0.35
N THR A 102 4.56 5.85 1.53
CA THR A 102 4.45 7.01 2.43
C THR A 102 4.96 8.29 1.74
N TYR A 103 6.08 8.22 1.02
CA TYR A 103 6.63 9.35 0.27
C TYR A 103 5.68 9.82 -0.85
N ALA A 104 5.14 8.90 -1.65
CA ALA A 104 4.15 9.25 -2.69
C ALA A 104 2.92 9.93 -2.09
N LEU A 105 2.39 9.41 -0.98
CA LEU A 105 1.17 9.95 -0.38
C LEU A 105 1.41 11.33 0.23
N VAL A 106 2.45 11.50 1.02
CA VAL A 106 2.64 12.69 1.86
C VAL A 106 3.44 13.77 1.14
N GLU A 107 4.62 13.43 0.63
CA GLU A 107 5.55 14.42 0.06
C GLU A 107 5.10 14.87 -1.32
N GLU A 108 4.88 13.94 -2.24
CA GLU A 108 4.44 14.29 -3.60
C GLU A 108 2.93 14.57 -3.62
N GLY A 109 2.11 13.66 -3.10
CA GLY A 109 0.65 13.73 -3.18
C GLY A 109 0.06 14.96 -2.49
N LEU A 110 0.34 15.15 -1.20
CA LEU A 110 -0.27 16.24 -0.41
C LEU A 110 0.57 17.53 -0.42
N LYS A 111 1.86 17.47 -0.07
CA LYS A 111 2.67 18.69 0.09
C LYS A 111 2.99 19.38 -1.23
N GLN A 112 3.26 18.62 -2.29
CA GLN A 112 3.52 19.16 -3.64
C GLN A 112 2.26 19.25 -4.50
N ALA A 113 1.10 18.84 -3.96
CA ALA A 113 -0.17 18.80 -4.67
C ALA A 113 -0.14 17.95 -5.97
N ALA A 114 0.75 16.94 -6.05
CA ALA A 114 0.87 16.12 -7.26
C ALA A 114 -0.30 15.15 -7.46
N ALA A 115 -1.12 14.94 -6.42
CA ALA A 115 -2.34 14.15 -6.49
C ALA A 115 -3.58 14.95 -6.92
N ASP A 116 -3.47 16.25 -7.20
CA ASP A 116 -4.53 17.07 -7.79
C ASP A 116 -4.51 16.81 -9.31
N ASP A 117 -5.28 15.81 -9.78
CA ASP A 117 -5.24 15.30 -11.14
C ASP A 117 -6.42 15.81 -11.99
N GLU A 118 -7.18 14.97 -12.69
CA GLU A 118 -8.22 15.41 -13.63
C GLU A 118 -9.62 15.39 -12.97
N PRO A 119 -10.25 16.55 -12.66
CA PRO A 119 -9.85 17.93 -12.99
C PRO A 119 -8.94 18.58 -11.94
N THR A 120 -7.98 19.39 -12.40
CA THR A 120 -7.07 20.09 -11.48
C THR A 120 -7.77 21.32 -10.92
N ASP A 121 -8.47 21.14 -9.81
CA ASP A 121 -9.42 22.13 -9.27
C ASP A 121 -8.97 22.76 -7.95
N GLY A 122 -7.76 22.41 -7.48
CA GLY A 122 -7.23 22.88 -6.22
C GLY A 122 -7.69 22.05 -5.02
N GLN A 123 -8.33 20.92 -5.24
CA GLN A 123 -8.79 20.00 -4.21
C GLN A 123 -8.30 18.60 -4.54
N ILE A 124 -7.71 17.94 -3.55
CA ILE A 124 -7.32 16.54 -3.67
C ILE A 124 -8.42 15.72 -3.01
N ILE A 125 -9.18 15.00 -3.81
CA ILE A 125 -10.13 14.01 -3.28
C ILE A 125 -9.41 12.70 -2.98
N ILE A 126 -9.99 11.90 -2.09
CA ILE A 126 -9.38 10.66 -1.62
C ILE A 126 -9.04 9.71 -2.78
N ARG A 127 -9.86 9.68 -3.83
CA ARG A 127 -9.62 8.83 -4.99
C ARG A 127 -8.35 9.22 -5.74
N GLU A 128 -8.20 10.50 -6.07
CA GLU A 128 -7.02 11.01 -6.77
C GLU A 128 -5.77 10.75 -5.93
N TRP A 129 -5.88 10.94 -4.61
CA TRP A 129 -4.78 10.68 -3.70
C TRP A 129 -4.32 9.22 -3.68
N LEU A 130 -5.25 8.27 -3.58
CA LEU A 130 -4.92 6.85 -3.55
C LEU A 130 -4.48 6.33 -4.93
N ASP A 131 -5.16 6.77 -5.99
CA ASP A 131 -4.85 6.39 -7.37
C ASP A 131 -3.47 6.94 -7.79
N TYR A 132 -3.15 8.19 -7.42
CA TYR A 132 -1.82 8.78 -7.61
C TYR A 132 -0.72 7.91 -7.02
N ALA A 133 -0.86 7.52 -5.75
CA ALA A 133 0.13 6.66 -5.09
C ALA A 133 0.26 5.29 -5.77
N SER A 134 -0.85 4.71 -6.24
CA SER A 134 -0.84 3.41 -6.94
C SER A 134 -0.05 3.44 -8.25
N VAL A 135 -0.09 4.55 -8.97
CA VAL A 135 0.63 4.76 -10.23
C VAL A 135 2.07 5.19 -9.98
N ARG A 136 2.29 6.09 -9.02
CA ARG A 136 3.58 6.75 -8.78
C ARG A 136 4.61 5.82 -8.14
N VAL A 137 4.21 4.97 -7.18
CA VAL A 137 5.13 4.10 -6.44
C VAL A 137 5.94 3.16 -7.35
N PRO A 138 5.34 2.42 -8.31
CA PRO A 138 6.09 1.61 -9.25
C PRO A 138 7.10 2.41 -10.08
N VAL A 139 6.74 3.64 -10.48
CA VAL A 139 7.60 4.52 -11.26
C VAL A 139 8.80 5.00 -10.44
N MET A 140 8.57 5.47 -9.21
CA MET A 140 9.63 5.89 -8.28
C MET A 140 10.63 4.76 -8.00
N GLN A 141 10.15 3.53 -7.87
CA GLN A 141 11.02 2.39 -7.67
C GLN A 141 11.95 2.17 -8.87
N ILE A 142 11.43 2.24 -10.10
CA ILE A 142 12.22 2.11 -11.31
C ILE A 142 13.25 3.26 -11.44
N GLU A 143 12.84 4.49 -11.14
CA GLU A 143 13.71 5.67 -11.15
C GLU A 143 14.89 5.51 -10.18
N LYS A 144 14.62 5.12 -8.94
CA LYS A 144 15.66 4.90 -7.92
C LYS A 144 16.62 3.78 -8.30
N MET A 145 16.13 2.67 -8.86
CA MET A 145 17.01 1.59 -9.32
C MET A 145 17.91 2.02 -10.48
N LYS A 146 17.39 2.79 -11.43
CA LYS A 146 18.20 3.34 -12.53
C LYS A 146 19.28 4.29 -12.01
N ALA A 147 18.93 5.15 -11.07
CA ALA A 147 19.88 6.07 -10.44
C ALA A 147 20.99 5.32 -9.70
N ALA A 148 20.65 4.30 -8.90
CA ALA A 148 21.64 3.48 -8.20
C ALA A 148 22.61 2.77 -9.15
N ARG A 149 22.11 2.23 -10.29
CA ARG A 149 22.94 1.64 -11.34
C ARG A 149 23.87 2.65 -12.02
N GLY A 150 23.38 3.86 -12.28
CA GLY A 150 24.18 4.95 -12.86
C GLY A 150 25.32 5.43 -11.95
N LEU A 151 25.18 5.23 -10.64
CA LEU A 151 26.17 5.60 -9.63
C LEU A 151 27.17 4.48 -9.29
N GLY A 152 27.10 3.32 -9.96
CA GLY A 152 28.01 2.20 -9.71
C GLY A 152 27.86 1.56 -8.32
N LEU A 153 26.76 1.85 -7.60
CA LEU A 153 26.43 1.15 -6.37
C LEU A 153 26.02 -0.29 -6.72
N ASN A 154 26.88 -1.24 -6.34
CA ASN A 154 26.53 -2.66 -6.29
C ASN A 154 25.48 -2.87 -5.18
N LEU A 155 24.23 -2.50 -5.46
CA LEU A 155 23.10 -3.15 -4.81
C LEU A 155 23.28 -4.65 -5.05
N SER A 156 23.18 -5.46 -3.99
CA SER A 156 23.44 -6.90 -4.01
C SER A 156 22.39 -7.63 -4.87
N PHE A 157 22.50 -7.49 -6.18
CA PHE A 157 21.71 -8.24 -7.13
C PHE A 157 22.36 -9.62 -7.23
N ASN A 158 21.63 -10.68 -6.87
CA ASN A 158 22.02 -12.01 -7.31
C ASN A 158 22.12 -11.96 -8.84
N ASP A 159 23.31 -12.26 -9.38
CA ASP A 159 23.67 -12.06 -10.78
C ASP A 159 22.76 -12.79 -11.79
N ALA A 160 21.93 -13.72 -11.31
CA ALA A 160 20.96 -14.51 -12.08
C ALA A 160 19.62 -13.80 -12.39
N GLU A 161 19.30 -12.66 -11.76
CA GLU A 161 17.97 -12.01 -11.86
C GLU A 161 18.03 -10.60 -12.50
N ARG A 162 18.85 -10.42 -13.54
CA ARG A 162 19.04 -9.11 -14.18
C ARG A 162 18.00 -8.85 -15.28
N GLY A 163 17.15 -7.83 -15.11
CA GLY A 163 16.31 -7.28 -16.21
C GLY A 163 15.22 -6.31 -15.75
N LEU A 164 14.76 -5.42 -16.64
CA LEU A 164 13.61 -4.52 -16.40
C LEU A 164 12.32 -5.31 -16.10
N ASP A 165 12.19 -6.51 -16.67
CA ASP A 165 11.02 -7.37 -16.49
C ASP A 165 10.95 -8.03 -15.10
N VAL A 166 12.10 -8.30 -14.47
CA VAL A 166 12.15 -8.82 -13.09
C VAL A 166 11.71 -7.73 -12.11
N ILE A 167 12.16 -6.49 -12.34
CA ILE A 167 11.77 -5.31 -11.53
C ILE A 167 10.27 -5.06 -11.65
N LYS A 168 9.71 -5.13 -12.86
CA LYS A 168 8.26 -5.03 -13.03
C LYS A 168 7.54 -6.12 -12.25
N ARG A 169 8.06 -7.35 -12.18
CA ARG A 169 7.42 -8.48 -11.51
C ARG A 169 7.52 -8.41 -9.98
N ASN A 170 8.66 -7.97 -9.45
CA ASN A 170 8.94 -8.01 -8.01
C ASN A 170 8.83 -6.64 -7.31
N GLY A 171 8.54 -5.58 -8.06
CA GLY A 171 8.37 -4.23 -7.52
C GLY A 171 7.13 -4.06 -6.64
N GLN A 172 7.15 -3.03 -5.80
CA GLN A 172 6.02 -2.55 -5.03
C GLN A 172 4.92 -2.10 -5.96
N ARG A 173 3.74 -2.71 -5.82
CA ARG A 173 2.56 -2.44 -6.64
C ARG A 173 1.37 -2.19 -5.74
N PRO A 174 1.15 -0.95 -5.30
CA PRO A 174 0.09 -0.70 -4.35
C PRO A 174 -1.27 -1.14 -4.91
N ARG A 175 -2.12 -1.69 -4.04
CA ARG A 175 -3.49 -2.08 -4.40
C ARG A 175 -4.47 -1.21 -3.66
N VAL A 176 -5.42 -0.67 -4.41
CA VAL A 176 -6.47 0.21 -3.91
C VAL A 176 -7.81 -0.53 -3.92
N PHE A 177 -8.62 -0.29 -2.90
CA PHE A 177 -9.99 -0.74 -2.79
C PHE A 177 -10.86 0.40 -2.24
N TYR A 178 -11.93 0.74 -2.95
CA TYR A 178 -12.97 1.67 -2.49
C TYR A 178 -14.26 1.43 -3.28
N ARG A 179 -15.42 1.81 -2.70
CA ARG A 179 -16.70 1.84 -3.44
C ARG A 179 -16.83 3.16 -4.19
N ARG A 180 -17.35 3.11 -5.42
CA ARG A 180 -17.59 4.32 -6.24
C ARG A 180 -18.90 5.05 -5.91
N GLU A 181 -19.85 4.36 -5.29
CA GLU A 181 -21.20 4.87 -5.02
C GLU A 181 -21.28 6.00 -3.98
N PRO A 182 -20.54 5.98 -2.86
CA PRO A 182 -20.61 7.05 -1.84
C PRO A 182 -20.13 8.41 -2.38
N GLU A 183 -19.14 8.40 -3.26
CA GLU A 183 -18.45 9.61 -3.75
C GLU A 183 -19.22 10.35 -4.83
N ALA A 184 -20.13 9.68 -5.54
CA ALA A 184 -20.96 10.31 -6.55
C ALA A 184 -21.91 11.38 -5.97
N ARG A 185 -22.14 11.36 -4.64
CA ARG A 185 -22.99 12.33 -3.94
C ARG A 185 -22.18 13.38 -3.18
N GLN A 186 -21.11 12.98 -2.49
CA GLN A 186 -20.20 13.89 -1.77
C GLN A 186 -18.77 13.33 -1.80
N PRO A 187 -17.85 13.90 -2.59
CA PRO A 187 -16.46 13.44 -2.60
C PRO A 187 -15.75 13.83 -1.29
N LEU A 188 -14.96 12.90 -0.75
CA LEU A 188 -14.14 13.16 0.43
C LEU A 188 -12.88 13.92 0.02
N VAL A 189 -12.83 15.21 0.33
CA VAL A 189 -11.66 16.07 0.12
C VAL A 189 -10.64 15.80 1.22
N VAL A 190 -9.45 15.35 0.84
CA VAL A 190 -8.33 15.06 1.75
C VAL A 190 -7.47 16.30 1.97
N ALA A 191 -7.30 17.13 0.96
CA ALA A 191 -6.58 18.39 1.05
C ALA A 191 -7.12 19.44 0.08
N LYS A 192 -6.95 20.71 0.45
CA LYS A 192 -7.11 21.84 -0.47
C LYS A 192 -5.72 22.39 -0.76
N THR A 193 -5.40 22.53 -2.03
CA THR A 193 -4.11 23.05 -2.49
C THR A 193 -4.25 24.57 -2.62
N GLN A 194 -3.17 25.31 -2.35
CA GLN A 194 -3.21 26.75 -2.60
C GLN A 194 -3.19 26.97 -4.12
N PRO A 195 -3.95 27.94 -4.65
CA PRO A 195 -3.80 28.31 -6.05
C PRO A 195 -2.34 28.69 -6.29
N LYS A 196 -1.70 28.11 -7.31
CA LYS A 196 -0.39 28.56 -7.78
C LYS A 196 -0.51 30.05 -8.10
N GLN A 197 0.12 30.90 -7.28
CA GLN A 197 0.27 32.33 -7.54
C GLN A 197 1.14 32.56 -8.78
#